data_AF-A0AAD6UYE7-F1
#
_entry.id   AF-A0AAD6UYE7-F1
#
_cell.length_a   1.000
_cell.length_b   1.000
_cell.length_c   1.000
_cell.angle_alpha   90.00
_cell.angle_beta   90.00
_cell.angle_gamma   90.00
#
_symmetry.space_group_name_H-M   'P 1'
#
loop_
_entity.id
_entity.type
_entity.pdbx_description
1 polymer ?
#
loop_
_entity_poly.entity_id
_entity_poly.type
_entity_poly.pdbx_seq_one_letter_code
_entity_poly.pdbx_strand_id
1 'polypeptide(L)'
;NTSFLEHENRLWELLGLAHFLPACAQKDELENRIWHEIDRSSAEKELHWNQQRLYIDIGQPVEWLGRLLSRPGIEDILDSYPQEAREKGPGEDMADIWSSPTIQSLKGPDGKLFLDGPNGEGRYLFSFSVDGFNPFHNKTAKQVVTCTGFFAVLLNFPPHLRHLFQNMCLLGVGP
;
A
#
# COMPACT_ATOMS: atom_id res chain seq x y z
N ASN A 1 19.55 -2.85 0.89
CA ASN A 1 20.84 -2.14 1.00
C ASN A 1 20.96 -1.59 2.42
N THR A 2 21.36 -2.42 3.39
CA THR A 2 21.32 -2.10 4.84
C THR A 2 22.44 -1.16 5.29
N SER A 3 23.56 -1.14 4.57
CA SER A 3 24.72 -0.28 4.89
C SER A 3 24.37 1.21 4.91
N PHE A 4 23.33 1.59 4.17
CA PHE A 4 22.87 2.97 4.07
C PHE A 4 22.04 3.40 5.29
N LEU A 5 21.17 2.53 5.80
CA LEU A 5 20.44 2.75 7.07
C LEU A 5 21.41 2.74 8.26
N GLU A 6 22.40 1.85 8.24
CA GLU A 6 23.45 1.80 9.26
C GLU A 6 24.31 3.07 9.27
N HIS A 7 24.61 3.64 8.10
CA HIS A 7 25.36 4.89 8.00
C HIS A 7 24.59 6.08 8.58
N GLU A 8 23.30 6.20 8.25
CA GLU A 8 22.45 7.27 8.77
C GLU A 8 22.25 7.17 10.28
N ASN A 9 21.93 5.98 10.80
CA ASN A 9 21.79 5.77 12.25
C ASN A 9 23.08 6.18 12.97
N ARG A 10 24.25 5.86 12.39
CA ARG A 10 25.53 6.25 12.95
C ARG A 10 25.76 7.77 12.93
N LEU A 11 25.27 8.50 11.91
CA LEU A 11 25.35 9.96 11.89
C LEU A 11 24.47 10.59 12.98
N TRP A 12 23.27 10.05 13.21
CA TRP A 12 22.40 10.49 14.32
C TRP A 12 22.98 10.19 15.69
N GLU A 13 23.60 9.01 15.87
CA GLU A 13 24.33 8.69 17.10
C GLU A 13 25.50 9.65 17.33
N LEU A 14 26.29 9.95 16.30
CA LEU A 14 27.40 10.90 16.38
C LEU A 14 26.92 12.32 16.71
N LEU A 15 25.79 12.75 16.16
CA LEU A 15 25.19 14.04 16.49
C LEU A 15 24.74 14.07 17.96
N GLY A 16 24.10 12.99 18.43
CA GLY A 16 23.71 12.82 19.83
C GLY A 16 24.91 12.89 20.77
N LEU A 17 26.02 12.25 20.42
CA LEU A 17 27.27 12.30 21.18
C LEU A 17 27.93 13.69 21.14
N ALA A 18 27.93 14.35 19.98
CA ALA A 18 28.48 15.69 19.82
C ALA A 18 27.76 16.71 20.72
N HIS A 19 26.45 16.54 20.91
CA HIS A 19 25.66 17.39 21.78
C HIS A 19 26.15 17.43 23.24
N PHE A 20 26.69 16.31 23.75
CA PHE A 20 27.23 16.21 25.11
C PHE A 20 28.66 16.72 25.26
N LEU A 21 29.32 17.13 24.17
CA LEU A 21 30.64 17.74 24.25
C LEU A 21 30.56 19.13 24.89
N PRO A 22 31.61 19.54 25.64
CA PRO A 22 31.70 20.89 26.17
C PRO A 22 31.68 21.92 25.04
N ALA A 23 31.10 23.08 25.31
CA ALA A 23 31.00 24.15 24.31
C ALA A 23 32.40 24.64 23.91
N CYS A 24 32.75 24.42 22.64
CA CYS A 24 33.97 24.93 22.02
C CYS A 24 33.78 25.04 20.51
N ALA A 25 34.62 25.83 19.85
CA ALA A 25 34.57 25.99 18.39
C ALA A 25 34.68 24.65 17.62
N GLN A 26 35.40 23.67 18.18
CA GLN A 26 35.53 22.34 17.58
C GLN A 26 34.23 21.52 17.66
N LYS A 27 33.42 21.74 18.70
CA LYS A 27 32.08 21.13 18.81
C LYS A 27 31.17 21.68 17.72
N ASP A 28 31.12 22.99 17.59
CA ASP A 28 30.27 23.66 16.59
C ASP A 28 30.67 23.23 15.17
N GLU A 29 31.98 23.14 14.90
CA GLU A 29 32.49 22.63 13.62
C GLU A 29 32.08 21.16 13.37
N LEU A 30 32.18 20.31 14.40
CA LEU A 30 31.79 18.90 14.29
C LEU A 30 30.29 18.72 14.04
N GLU A 31 29.44 19.43 14.79
CA GLU A 31 27.99 19.39 14.61
C GLU A 31 27.60 19.86 13.20
N ASN A 32 28.19 20.96 12.72
CA ASN A 32 27.96 21.45 11.35
C ASN A 32 28.36 20.42 10.28
N ARG A 33 29.47 19.71 10.48
CA ARG A 33 29.90 18.65 9.55
C ARG A 33 28.96 17.45 9.57
N ILE A 34 28.48 17.04 10.73
CA ILE A 34 27.52 15.93 10.84
C ILE A 34 26.20 16.31 10.18
N TRP A 35 25.69 17.51 10.42
CA TRP A 35 24.49 18.03 9.75
C TRP A 35 24.65 18.06 8.23
N HIS A 36 25.78 18.55 7.72
CA HIS A 36 26.05 18.56 6.29
C HIS A 36 26.01 17.17 5.67
N GLU A 37 26.55 16.16 6.35
CA GLU A 37 26.52 14.77 5.88
C GLU A 37 25.11 14.15 5.95
N ILE A 38 24.31 14.50 6.97
CA ILE A 38 22.90 14.09 7.05
C ILE A 38 22.10 14.67 5.88
N ASP A 39 22.29 15.96 5.58
CA ASP A 39 21.62 16.63 4.48
C ASP A 39 22.03 16.04 3.13
N ARG A 40 23.33 15.79 2.93
CA ARG A 40 23.87 15.15 1.73
C ARG A 40 23.29 13.75 1.53
N SER A 41 23.30 12.93 2.58
CA SER A 41 22.71 11.58 2.56
C SER A 41 21.21 11.62 2.25
N SER A 42 20.48 12.59 2.81
CA SER A 42 19.05 12.78 2.54
C SER A 42 18.78 13.19 1.08
N ALA A 43 19.60 14.07 0.50
CA ALA A 43 19.48 14.45 -0.91
C ALA A 43 19.82 13.29 -1.85
N GLU A 44 20.85 12.50 -1.53
CA GLU A 44 21.22 11.29 -2.28
C GLU A 44 20.10 10.24 -2.22
N LYS A 45 19.44 10.06 -1.07
CA LYS A 45 18.20 9.24 -0.97
C LYS A 45 17.16 9.73 -1.91
N GLU A 46 16.82 11.01 -1.87
CA GLU A 46 15.74 11.56 -2.66
C GLU A 46 16.03 11.38 -4.15
N LEU A 47 17.28 11.58 -4.58
CA LEU A 47 17.71 11.30 -5.95
C LEU A 47 17.56 9.82 -6.30
N HIS A 48 18.03 8.90 -5.46
CA HIS A 48 17.90 7.47 -5.68
C HIS A 48 16.45 7.00 -5.66
N TRP A 49 15.61 7.55 -4.78
CA TRP A 49 14.18 7.32 -4.74
C TRP A 49 13.50 7.82 -6.02
N ASN A 50 13.86 9.01 -6.50
CA ASN A 50 13.36 9.55 -7.75
C ASN A 50 13.82 8.72 -8.97
N GLN A 51 15.02 8.14 -8.93
CA GLN A 51 15.52 7.23 -9.97
C GLN A 51 14.87 5.84 -9.91
N GLN A 52 14.61 5.32 -8.70
CA GLN A 52 13.93 4.04 -8.45
C GLN A 52 12.41 4.15 -8.55
N ARG A 53 11.89 5.37 -8.67
CA ARG A 53 10.54 5.67 -9.18
C ARG A 53 10.50 5.28 -10.66
N LEU A 54 10.69 3.99 -10.92
CA LEU A 54 10.28 3.34 -12.15
C LEU A 54 8.87 3.85 -12.44
N TYR A 55 8.60 4.16 -13.70
CA TYR A 55 7.28 4.44 -14.25
C TYR A 55 6.38 3.19 -14.15
N ILE A 56 6.22 2.69 -12.94
CA ILE A 56 5.07 1.92 -12.53
C ILE A 56 4.02 3.02 -12.35
N ASP A 57 2.98 3.01 -13.18
CA ASP A 57 1.76 3.77 -12.90
C ASP A 57 1.22 3.22 -11.58
N ILE A 58 1.75 3.71 -10.45
CA ILE A 58 1.20 3.53 -9.11
C ILE A 58 -0.13 4.22 -9.22
N GLY A 59 -1.14 3.46 -9.64
CA GLY A 59 -2.39 3.99 -10.10
C GLY A 59 -2.94 4.86 -8.99
N GLN A 60 -3.17 6.14 -9.26
CA GLN A 60 -3.96 6.96 -8.36
C GLN A 60 -5.27 6.20 -8.17
N PRO A 61 -5.63 5.79 -6.93
CA PRO A 61 -6.73 4.85 -6.74
C PRO A 61 -8.04 5.34 -7.36
N VAL A 62 -8.25 6.65 -7.38
CA VAL A 62 -9.39 7.32 -8.02
C VAL A 62 -9.37 7.15 -9.54
N GLU A 63 -8.22 7.37 -10.20
CA GLU A 63 -8.09 7.22 -11.65
C GLU A 63 -8.19 5.76 -12.09
N TRP A 64 -7.59 4.86 -11.31
CA TRP A 64 -7.73 3.42 -11.52
C TRP A 64 -9.18 2.99 -11.39
N LEU A 65 -9.89 3.43 -10.34
CA LEU A 65 -11.30 3.10 -10.14
C LEU A 65 -12.16 3.69 -11.26
N GLY A 66 -11.93 4.93 -11.68
CA GLY A 66 -12.64 5.54 -12.80
C GLY A 66 -12.44 4.76 -14.11
N ARG A 67 -11.20 4.33 -14.41
CA ARG A 67 -10.90 3.47 -15.57
C ARG A 67 -11.60 2.11 -15.47
N LEU A 68 -11.62 1.52 -14.27
CA LEU A 68 -12.25 0.22 -14.01
C LEU A 68 -13.77 0.28 -14.22
N LEU A 69 -14.44 1.28 -13.64
CA LEU A 69 -15.89 1.47 -13.76
C LEU A 69 -16.33 1.86 -15.18
N SER A 70 -15.45 2.54 -15.94
CA SER A 70 -15.72 2.87 -17.35
C SER A 70 -15.74 1.65 -18.29
N ARG A 71 -15.36 0.45 -17.82
CA ARG A 71 -15.38 -0.77 -18.63
C ARG A 71 -16.81 -1.32 -18.72
N PRO A 72 -17.31 -1.64 -19.93
CA PRO A 72 -18.66 -2.17 -20.09
C PRO A 72 -18.94 -3.40 -19.23
N GLY A 73 -20.08 -3.39 -18.53
CA GLY A 73 -20.55 -4.50 -17.69
C GLY A 73 -19.85 -4.64 -16.34
N ILE A 74 -18.86 -3.81 -16.01
CA ILE A 74 -18.20 -3.89 -14.70
C ILE A 74 -19.14 -3.43 -13.58
N GLU A 75 -19.82 -2.30 -13.74
CA GLU A 75 -20.76 -1.81 -12.72
C GLU A 75 -21.86 -2.84 -12.42
N ASP A 76 -22.43 -3.46 -13.46
CA ASP A 76 -23.43 -4.53 -13.31
C ASP A 76 -22.91 -5.69 -12.44
N ILE A 77 -21.65 -6.11 -12.65
CA ILE A 77 -21.03 -7.19 -11.85
C ILE A 77 -20.79 -6.75 -10.41
N LEU A 78 -20.33 -5.51 -10.21
CA LEU A 78 -19.99 -4.98 -8.89
C LEU A 78 -21.23 -4.73 -8.03
N ASP A 79 -22.38 -4.48 -8.66
CA ASP A 79 -23.66 -4.27 -8.00
C ASP A 79 -24.39 -5.61 -7.75
N SER A 80 -24.37 -6.54 -8.71
CA SER A 80 -25.13 -7.80 -8.59
C SER A 80 -24.52 -8.76 -7.58
N TYR A 81 -23.19 -8.94 -7.58
CA TYR A 81 -22.57 -10.01 -6.81
C TYR A 81 -22.72 -9.86 -5.28
N PRO A 82 -22.51 -8.67 -4.67
CA PRO A 82 -22.78 -8.47 -3.24
C PRO A 82 -24.25 -8.71 -2.87
N GLN A 83 -25.18 -8.34 -3.75
CA GLN A 83 -26.61 -8.55 -3.55
C GLN A 83 -26.94 -10.05 -3.56
N GLU A 84 -26.48 -10.78 -4.59
CA GLU A 84 -26.69 -12.23 -4.71
C GLU A 84 -26.10 -12.99 -3.51
N ALA A 85 -24.93 -12.57 -3.00
CA ALA A 85 -24.31 -13.17 -1.84
C ALA A 85 -25.10 -12.91 -0.54
N ARG A 86 -25.73 -11.73 -0.42
CA ARG A 86 -26.62 -11.40 0.71
C ARG A 86 -27.93 -12.16 0.65
N GLU A 87 -28.54 -12.32 -0.53
CA GLU A 87 -29.80 -13.05 -0.71
C GLU A 87 -29.68 -14.54 -0.33
N LYS A 88 -28.50 -15.13 -0.53
CA LYS A 88 -28.20 -16.50 -0.06
C LYS A 88 -28.15 -16.61 1.47
N GLY A 89 -28.00 -15.49 2.18
CA GLY A 89 -27.88 -15.43 3.63
C GLY A 89 -26.56 -16.03 4.14
N PRO A 90 -26.29 -15.92 5.44
CA PRO A 90 -25.18 -16.63 6.06
C PRO A 90 -25.52 -18.13 6.10
N GLY A 91 -24.94 -18.90 5.17
CA GLY A 91 -24.98 -20.37 5.23
C GLY A 91 -24.14 -20.92 6.39
N GLU A 92 -24.23 -22.23 6.64
CA GLU A 92 -23.35 -22.91 7.62
C GLU A 92 -21.86 -22.78 7.23
N ASP A 93 -21.56 -22.71 5.93
CA ASP A 93 -20.24 -22.45 5.38
C ASP A 93 -20.16 -21.03 4.80
N MET A 94 -19.30 -20.19 5.38
CA MET A 94 -18.94 -18.88 4.82
C MET A 94 -18.04 -19.06 3.59
N ALA A 95 -18.66 -19.24 2.42
CA ALA A 95 -17.94 -19.42 1.16
C ALA A 95 -17.22 -18.15 0.67
N ASP A 96 -17.65 -16.97 1.11
CA ASP A 96 -17.06 -15.70 0.72
C ASP A 96 -17.25 -14.60 1.79
N ILE A 97 -16.48 -13.50 1.69
CA ILE A 97 -16.56 -12.35 2.60
C ILE A 97 -17.95 -11.71 2.63
N TRP A 98 -18.70 -11.72 1.53
CA TRP A 98 -20.06 -11.19 1.49
C TRP A 98 -21.07 -12.06 2.24
N SER A 99 -20.73 -13.32 2.55
CA SER A 99 -21.49 -14.18 3.46
C SER A 99 -21.22 -13.86 4.94
N SER A 100 -20.26 -12.96 5.24
CA SER A 100 -19.92 -12.58 6.61
C SER A 100 -21.05 -11.78 7.28
N PRO A 101 -21.49 -12.19 8.49
CA PRO A 101 -22.43 -11.41 9.28
C PRO A 101 -21.94 -9.98 9.54
N THR A 102 -20.63 -9.79 9.69
CA THR A 102 -20.01 -8.47 9.91
C THR A 102 -20.20 -7.56 8.70
N ILE A 103 -20.05 -8.08 7.48
CA ILE A 103 -20.24 -7.29 6.26
C ILE A 103 -21.72 -7.02 6.01
N GLN A 104 -22.58 -8.03 6.20
CA GLN A 104 -24.03 -7.88 6.01
C GLN A 104 -24.68 -6.92 7.01
N SER A 105 -24.08 -6.74 8.19
CA SER A 105 -24.54 -5.81 9.22
C SER A 105 -23.77 -4.49 9.26
N LEU A 106 -22.81 -4.29 8.33
CA LEU A 106 -22.03 -3.06 8.25
C LEU A 106 -22.96 -1.87 8.02
N LYS A 107 -22.85 -0.85 8.88
CA LYS A 107 -23.67 0.36 8.78
C LYS A 107 -22.87 1.52 8.20
N GLY A 108 -23.53 2.31 7.36
CA GLY A 108 -23.01 3.59 6.90
C GLY A 108 -23.09 4.69 7.96
N PRO A 109 -22.57 5.89 7.67
CA PRO A 109 -22.68 7.06 8.55
C PRO A 109 -24.12 7.48 8.88
N ASP A 110 -25.08 7.08 8.05
CA ASP A 110 -26.52 7.31 8.22
C ASP A 110 -27.22 6.27 9.12
N GLY A 111 -26.47 5.27 9.63
CA GLY A 111 -26.97 4.20 10.47
C GLY A 111 -27.75 3.11 9.73
N LYS A 112 -27.90 3.22 8.40
CA LYS A 112 -28.48 2.18 7.54
C LYS A 112 -27.41 1.19 7.13
N LEU A 113 -27.81 0.04 6.57
CA LEU A 113 -26.85 -0.92 6.04
C LEU A 113 -26.07 -0.27 4.89
N PHE A 114 -24.75 -0.42 4.92
CA PHE A 114 -23.84 0.21 3.96
C PHE A 114 -24.17 -0.17 2.51
N LEU A 115 -24.62 -1.41 2.29
CA LEU A 115 -25.02 -1.92 0.98
C LEU A 115 -26.42 -1.48 0.54
N ASP A 116 -27.26 -1.00 1.45
CA ASP A 116 -28.59 -0.42 1.11
C ASP A 116 -28.43 1.05 0.69
N GLY A 117 -27.40 1.33 -0.12
CA GLY A 117 -27.08 2.67 -0.59
C GLY A 117 -28.21 3.28 -1.44
N PRO A 118 -28.25 4.62 -1.58
CA PRO A 118 -29.17 5.29 -2.49
C PRO A 118 -29.01 4.79 -3.93
N ASN A 119 -30.10 4.79 -4.70
CA ASN A 119 -30.05 4.51 -6.13
C ASN A 119 -29.08 5.48 -6.82
N GLY A 120 -28.16 4.94 -7.62
CA GLY A 120 -27.14 5.70 -8.34
C GLY A 120 -25.86 5.99 -7.54
N GLU A 121 -25.69 5.39 -6.35
CA GLU A 121 -24.45 5.48 -5.57
C GLU A 121 -23.80 4.09 -5.43
N GLY A 122 -22.62 3.91 -6.02
CA GLY A 122 -21.81 2.70 -5.87
C GLY A 122 -21.18 2.57 -4.49
N ARG A 123 -21.39 1.42 -3.83
CA ARG A 123 -20.84 1.11 -2.50
C ARG A 123 -19.77 0.02 -2.61
N TYR A 124 -18.50 0.44 -2.54
CA TYR A 124 -17.37 -0.45 -2.78
C TYR A 124 -16.62 -0.81 -1.50
N LEU A 125 -16.29 -2.09 -1.37
CA LEU A 125 -15.48 -2.61 -0.29
C LEU A 125 -14.10 -3.03 -0.83
N PHE A 126 -13.04 -2.56 -0.20
CA PHE A 126 -11.67 -2.85 -0.62
C PHE A 126 -10.94 -3.68 0.43
N SER A 127 -10.15 -4.66 -0.03
CA SER A 127 -9.11 -5.29 0.79
C SER A 127 -7.75 -4.70 0.44
N PHE A 128 -6.93 -4.52 1.47
CA PHE A 128 -5.54 -4.16 1.34
C PHE A 128 -4.69 -5.42 1.40
N SER A 129 -3.98 -5.73 0.33
CA SER A 129 -3.14 -6.91 0.19
C SER A 129 -1.67 -6.51 0.11
N VAL A 130 -0.80 -7.31 0.73
CA VAL A 130 0.66 -7.07 0.78
C VAL A 130 1.35 -8.35 0.33
N ASP A 131 2.21 -8.26 -0.68
CA ASP A 131 2.93 -9.43 -1.22
C ASP A 131 4.41 -9.13 -1.42
N GLY A 132 5.26 -9.99 -0.85
CA GLY A 132 6.71 -9.88 -0.91
C GLY A 132 7.28 -10.80 -1.99
N PHE A 133 7.95 -10.22 -3.00
CA PHE A 133 8.56 -10.95 -4.10
C PHE A 133 10.04 -10.61 -4.25
N ASN A 134 10.81 -11.54 -4.82
CA ASN A 134 12.21 -11.28 -5.16
C ASN A 134 12.28 -10.66 -6.58
N PRO A 135 12.68 -9.38 -6.73
CA PRO A 135 12.68 -8.70 -8.03
C PRO A 135 13.67 -9.31 -9.02
N PHE A 136 14.70 -10.02 -8.55
CA PHE A 136 15.73 -10.62 -9.39
C PHE A 136 15.44 -12.09 -9.75
N HIS A 137 14.26 -12.58 -9.37
CA HIS A 137 13.87 -14.00 -9.36
C HIS A 137 14.76 -14.83 -8.43
N ASN A 138 14.27 -16.01 -8.03
CA ASN A 138 15.05 -16.96 -7.21
C ASN A 138 16.18 -17.59 -8.03
N LYS A 139 17.29 -16.85 -8.20
CA LYS A 139 18.56 -17.39 -8.68
C LYS A 139 19.32 -17.97 -7.49
N THR A 140 19.96 -19.11 -7.69
CA THR A 140 20.67 -19.92 -6.67
C THR A 140 21.84 -19.20 -5.95
N ALA A 141 22.12 -17.94 -6.28
CA ALA A 141 23.23 -17.17 -5.73
C ALA A 141 22.76 -16.13 -4.69
N LYS A 142 22.78 -16.54 -3.40
CA LYS A 142 22.96 -15.83 -2.11
C LYS A 142 22.42 -14.41 -1.84
N GLN A 143 21.94 -13.61 -2.79
CA GLN A 143 21.32 -12.32 -2.49
C GLN A 143 19.81 -12.49 -2.29
N VAL A 144 19.40 -12.44 -1.02
CA VAL A 144 17.99 -12.35 -0.63
C VAL A 144 17.64 -10.86 -0.65
N VAL A 145 17.09 -10.41 -1.78
CA VAL A 145 16.45 -9.11 -1.89
C VAL A 145 14.95 -9.37 -2.01
N THR A 146 14.18 -8.74 -1.14
CA THR A 146 12.71 -8.74 -1.21
C THR A 146 12.27 -7.34 -1.63
N CYS A 147 11.22 -7.27 -2.44
CA CYS A 147 10.42 -6.09 -2.66
C CYS A 147 8.99 -6.42 -2.29
N THR A 148 8.28 -5.47 -1.71
CA THR A 148 6.92 -5.67 -1.20
C THR A 148 5.94 -4.84 -2.03
N GLY A 149 5.01 -5.48 -2.72
CA GLY A 149 3.91 -4.81 -3.40
C GLY A 149 2.72 -4.59 -2.46
N PHE A 150 2.12 -3.41 -2.52
CA PHE A 150 0.89 -3.07 -1.81
C PHE A 150 -0.25 -2.94 -2.82
N PHE A 151 -1.33 -3.68 -2.63
CA PHE A 151 -2.42 -3.76 -3.60
C PHE A 151 -3.78 -3.46 -2.96
N ALA A 152 -4.64 -2.75 -3.70
CA ALA A 152 -6.07 -2.70 -3.41
C ALA A 152 -6.80 -3.76 -4.25
N VAL A 153 -7.66 -4.54 -3.60
CA VAL A 153 -8.52 -5.53 -4.24
C VAL A 153 -9.97 -5.12 -4.01
N LEU A 154 -10.72 -4.93 -5.09
CA LEU A 154 -12.15 -4.59 -5.01
C LEU A 154 -12.97 -5.85 -4.72
N LEU A 155 -13.51 -5.95 -3.51
CA LEU A 155 -14.19 -7.16 -3.01
C LEU A 155 -15.58 -7.34 -3.63
N ASN A 156 -16.16 -6.31 -4.24
CA ASN A 156 -17.44 -6.40 -4.94
C ASN A 156 -17.41 -7.37 -6.14
N PHE A 157 -16.24 -7.65 -6.73
CA PHE A 157 -16.15 -8.70 -7.74
C PHE A 157 -16.43 -10.09 -7.14
N PRO A 158 -16.84 -11.08 -7.94
CA PRO A 158 -16.80 -12.48 -7.52
C PRO A 158 -15.35 -12.98 -7.36
N PRO A 159 -15.10 -14.00 -6.51
CA PRO A 159 -13.75 -14.48 -6.18
C PRO A 159 -12.85 -14.76 -7.39
N HIS A 160 -13.41 -15.32 -8.47
CA HIS A 160 -12.66 -15.65 -9.69
C HIS A 160 -12.26 -14.44 -10.53
N LEU A 161 -12.80 -13.24 -10.25
CA LEU A 161 -12.45 -11.99 -10.93
C LEU A 161 -11.62 -11.02 -10.08
N ARG A 162 -11.73 -11.07 -8.74
CA ARG A 162 -11.08 -10.12 -7.81
C ARG A 162 -9.57 -10.02 -7.97
N HIS A 163 -8.91 -11.16 -8.12
CA HIS A 163 -7.45 -11.26 -8.11
C HIS A 163 -6.84 -11.31 -9.52
N LEU A 164 -7.64 -11.03 -10.54
CA LEU A 164 -7.10 -10.82 -11.88
C LEU A 164 -6.31 -9.51 -11.88
N PHE A 165 -5.11 -9.53 -12.46
CA PHE A 165 -4.20 -8.37 -12.49
C PHE A 165 -4.89 -7.08 -12.98
N GLN A 166 -5.77 -7.19 -13.97
CA GLN A 166 -6.55 -6.09 -14.54
C GLN A 166 -7.61 -5.48 -13.60
N ASN A 167 -7.93 -6.15 -12.49
CA ASN A 167 -8.94 -5.74 -11.51
C ASN A 167 -8.30 -5.41 -10.14
N MET A 168 -6.98 -5.39 -10.06
CA MET A 168 -6.23 -4.98 -8.86
C MET A 168 -5.58 -3.62 -9.10
N CYS A 169 -5.48 -2.81 -8.04
CA CYS A 169 -4.74 -1.56 -8.05
C CYS A 169 -3.41 -1.76 -7.33
N LEU A 170 -2.28 -1.45 -7.98
CA LEU A 170 -0.99 -1.35 -7.29
C LEU A 170 -0.91 0.02 -6.60
N LEU A 171 -0.93 0.02 -5.27
CA LEU A 171 -0.88 1.21 -4.43
C LEU A 171 0.55 1.68 -4.14
N GLY A 172 1.53 0.78 -4.25
CA GLY A 172 2.93 1.13 -4.06
C GLY A 172 3.83 -0.09 -4.01
N VAL A 173 5.13 0.17 -4.01
CA VAL A 173 6.17 -0.85 -3.84
C VAL A 173 7.14 -0.36 -2.76
N GLY A 174 7.37 -1.20 -1.76
CA GLY A 174 8.35 -1.00 -0.70
C GLY A 174 9.55 -1.96 -0.83
N PRO A 175 10.65 -1.66 -0.12
CA PRO A 175 11.78 -2.59 0.03
C PRO A 175 11.46 -3.81 0.91
#